data_AF-A0A9D4Z5F4-F1
#
_entry.id   AF-A0A9D4Z5F4-F1
#
_cell.length_a   1.000
_cell.length_b   1.000
_cell.length_c   1.000
_cell.angle_alpha   90.00
_cell.angle_beta   90.00
_cell.angle_gamma   90.00
#
_symmetry.space_group_name_H-M   'P 1'
#
loop_
_entity.id
_entity.type
_entity.pdbx_description
1 polymer ?
#
loop_
_entity_poly.entity_id
_entity_poly.type
_entity_poly.pdbx_seq_one_letter_code
_entity_poly.pdbx_strand_id
1 'polypeptide(L)'
;MACVSHRRSVLLSLLALILAGCCCGGVVRGEDPQGEVNLNKNTAYNNALKCLQNQSVECPFGTALNESGVLLVNATTQQQFCGGTCANQTLVELSCISNVLADFRFNNDATITNVKDAIQSGCATGNFTVNVSKNGANSWRVYQGSSWLFLIIIAVFTPIMYTST
;
A
#
# COMPACT_ATOMS: atom_id res chain seq x y z
N MET A 1 34.40 2.48 -44.34
CA MET A 1 35.41 3.45 -44.81
C MET A 1 35.82 4.33 -43.63
N ALA A 2 37.12 4.63 -43.56
CA ALA A 2 37.94 5.17 -42.47
C ALA A 2 37.30 6.07 -41.38
N CYS A 3 37.67 5.79 -40.12
CA CYS A 3 37.79 6.79 -39.05
C CYS A 3 39.10 7.57 -39.23
N VAL A 4 39.02 8.90 -39.38
CA VAL A 4 40.15 9.83 -39.19
C VAL A 4 39.95 10.56 -37.85
N SER A 5 40.99 10.51 -37.02
CA SER A 5 41.14 11.28 -35.78
C SER A 5 41.52 12.73 -36.12
N HIS A 6 40.99 13.74 -35.41
CA HIS A 6 41.84 14.62 -34.60
C HIS A 6 41.06 15.61 -33.71
N ARG A 7 41.03 15.31 -32.40
CA ARG A 7 41.30 16.21 -31.27
C ARG A 7 40.93 17.69 -31.45
N ARG A 8 39.65 18.02 -31.23
CA ARG A 8 39.12 19.32 -30.75
C ARG A 8 37.59 19.32 -30.71
N SER A 9 36.96 18.37 -31.41
CA SER A 9 35.50 18.23 -31.52
C SER A 9 34.79 17.55 -30.34
N VAL A 10 35.51 16.95 -29.39
CA VAL A 10 34.87 16.14 -28.32
C VAL A 10 34.06 17.01 -27.34
N LEU A 11 34.52 18.23 -27.07
CA LEU A 11 33.85 19.16 -26.14
C LEU A 11 32.48 19.64 -26.65
N LEU A 12 32.34 19.87 -27.96
CA LEU A 12 31.07 20.26 -28.58
C LEU A 12 30.13 19.06 -28.73
N SER A 13 30.66 17.85 -28.95
CA SER A 13 29.87 16.61 -28.95
C SER A 13 29.30 16.27 -27.57
N LEU A 14 30.04 16.54 -26.49
CA LEU A 14 29.57 16.32 -25.12
C LEU A 14 28.45 17.29 -24.71
N LEU A 15 28.51 18.56 -25.12
CA LEU A 15 27.43 19.52 -24.87
C LEU A 15 26.14 19.16 -25.62
N ALA A 16 26.26 18.64 -26.85
CA ALA A 16 25.11 18.15 -27.61
C ALA A 16 24.46 16.91 -26.97
N LEU A 17 25.23 16.03 -26.33
CA LEU A 17 24.72 14.87 -25.59
C LEU A 17 23.98 15.25 -24.29
N ILE A 18 24.33 16.38 -23.66
CA ILE A 18 23.65 16.87 -22.44
C ILE A 18 22.30 17.53 -22.78
N LEU A 19 22.17 18.19 -23.94
CA LEU A 19 20.93 18.81 -24.40
C LEU A 19 20.03 17.85 -25.22
N ALA A 20 20.62 16.81 -25.83
CA ALA A 20 19.91 15.67 -26.41
C ALA A 20 19.73 14.54 -25.39
N GLY A 21 19.71 14.88 -24.09
CA GLY A 21 19.26 14.04 -22.98
C GLY A 21 17.77 13.74 -23.10
N CYS A 22 17.48 12.93 -24.12
CA CYS A 22 16.34 12.08 -24.36
C CYS A 22 15.00 12.53 -23.76
N CYS A 23 14.12 12.91 -24.70
CA CYS A 23 12.67 12.73 -24.67
C CYS A 23 12.23 11.26 -24.50
N CYS A 24 13.00 10.42 -23.81
CA CYS A 24 12.48 9.20 -23.23
C CYS A 24 11.65 9.64 -22.03
N GLY A 25 10.39 9.98 -22.28
CA GLY A 25 9.39 9.92 -21.23
C GLY A 25 9.58 8.59 -20.54
N GLY A 26 10.02 8.63 -19.28
CA GLY A 26 10.03 7.45 -18.45
C GLY A 26 8.60 6.97 -18.40
N VAL A 27 8.29 5.91 -19.15
CA VAL A 27 7.08 5.16 -18.89
C VAL A 27 7.31 4.60 -17.50
N VAL A 28 6.69 5.21 -16.49
CA VAL A 28 6.43 4.56 -15.22
C VAL A 28 5.53 3.39 -15.58
N ARG A 29 6.15 2.25 -15.94
CA ARG A 29 5.44 0.98 -16.01
C ARG A 29 4.91 0.82 -14.60
N GLY A 30 3.60 0.85 -14.42
CA GLY A 30 2.98 0.55 -13.14
C GLY A 30 3.65 -0.71 -12.63
N GLU A 31 4.41 -0.59 -11.54
CA GLU A 31 5.07 -1.73 -10.94
C GLU A 31 3.97 -2.71 -10.59
N ASP A 32 4.04 -3.91 -11.15
CA ASP A 32 3.09 -4.96 -10.80
C ASP A 32 3.12 -5.14 -9.28
N PRO A 33 2.02 -4.83 -8.56
CA PRO A 33 2.02 -4.92 -7.11
C PRO A 33 2.19 -6.37 -6.62
N GLN A 34 2.01 -7.36 -7.50
CA GLN A 34 2.22 -8.78 -7.24
C GLN A 34 3.70 -9.20 -7.35
N GLY A 35 4.60 -8.27 -7.66
CA GLY A 35 6.04 -8.52 -7.78
C GLY A 35 6.76 -8.82 -6.45
N GLU A 36 7.71 -9.76 -6.55
CA GLU A 36 8.56 -10.35 -5.50
C GLU A 36 7.81 -11.17 -4.42
N VAL A 37 7.94 -12.50 -4.50
CA VAL A 37 7.65 -13.39 -3.37
C VAL A 37 8.78 -13.23 -2.34
N ASN A 38 8.46 -13.02 -1.06
CA ASN A 38 9.39 -12.71 0.06
C ASN A 38 9.67 -11.23 0.37
N LEU A 39 8.67 -10.36 0.25
CA LEU A 39 8.77 -8.98 0.72
C LEU A 39 8.71 -8.87 2.24
N ASN A 40 9.41 -7.89 2.80
CA ASN A 40 9.18 -7.49 4.20
C ASN A 40 7.74 -6.97 4.35
N LYS A 41 7.20 -7.02 5.58
CA LYS A 41 5.79 -6.67 5.85
C LYS A 41 5.39 -5.26 5.37
N ASN A 42 6.30 -4.29 5.48
CA ASN A 42 6.03 -2.91 5.09
C ASN A 42 5.96 -2.76 3.57
N THR A 43 6.85 -3.41 2.83
CA THR A 43 6.83 -3.43 1.38
C THR A 43 5.61 -4.17 0.85
N ALA A 44 5.23 -5.31 1.43
CA ALA A 44 4.00 -6.01 1.08
C ALA A 44 2.76 -5.14 1.31
N TYR A 45 2.70 -4.40 2.43
CA TYR A 45 1.62 -3.46 2.69
C TYR A 45 1.57 -2.31 1.66
N ASN A 46 2.71 -1.68 1.37
CA ASN A 46 2.78 -0.61 0.37
C ASN A 46 2.41 -1.09 -1.03
N ASN A 47 2.81 -2.31 -1.41
CA ASN A 47 2.43 -2.91 -2.68
C ASN A 47 0.94 -3.22 -2.73
N ALA A 48 0.34 -3.70 -1.64
CA ALA A 48 -1.10 -3.88 -1.55
C ALA A 48 -1.85 -2.55 -1.73
N LEU A 49 -1.35 -1.43 -1.19
CA LEU A 49 -1.95 -0.11 -1.41
C LEU A 49 -1.90 0.34 -2.87
N LYS A 50 -0.89 -0.07 -3.65
CA LYS A 50 -0.84 0.22 -5.10
C LYS A 50 -2.01 -0.43 -5.85
N CYS A 51 -2.56 -1.56 -5.37
CA CYS A 51 -3.76 -2.16 -5.95
C CYS A 51 -4.99 -1.23 -5.89
N LEU A 52 -5.08 -0.36 -4.88
CA LEU A 52 -6.19 0.59 -4.70
C LEU A 52 -6.07 1.83 -5.60
N GLN A 53 -4.91 2.05 -6.21
CA GLN A 53 -4.65 3.23 -7.03
C GLN A 53 -5.09 3.07 -8.49
N ASN A 54 -5.44 1.85 -8.90
CA ASN A 54 -5.80 1.53 -10.29
C ASN A 54 -7.30 1.73 -10.55
N GLN A 55 -7.86 2.83 -10.03
CA GLN A 55 -9.28 3.14 -10.15
C GLN A 55 -9.62 3.52 -11.59
N SER A 56 -10.48 2.74 -12.21
CA SER A 56 -11.15 3.10 -13.46
C SER A 56 -12.18 4.21 -13.21
N VAL A 57 -12.22 5.16 -14.14
CA VAL A 57 -12.55 6.58 -13.95
C VAL A 57 -14.06 6.89 -13.81
N GLU A 58 -14.90 5.94 -13.41
CA GLU A 58 -16.36 6.06 -13.56
C GLU A 58 -17.18 5.84 -12.28
N CYS A 59 -16.52 5.73 -11.11
CA CYS A 59 -17.26 5.52 -9.87
C CYS A 59 -17.76 6.82 -9.24
N PRO A 60 -18.99 6.83 -8.67
CA PRO A 60 -19.49 7.98 -7.94
C PRO A 60 -18.52 8.41 -6.84
N PHE A 61 -18.45 9.72 -6.59
CA PHE A 61 -17.52 10.28 -5.60
C PHE A 61 -17.66 9.59 -4.22
N GLY A 62 -16.53 9.20 -3.63
CA GLY A 62 -16.48 8.56 -2.31
C GLY A 62 -16.89 7.07 -2.29
N THR A 63 -17.26 6.50 -3.44
CA THR A 63 -17.55 5.05 -3.55
C THR A 63 -16.34 4.22 -3.93
N ALA A 64 -15.23 4.86 -4.29
CA ALA A 64 -13.99 4.16 -4.59
C ALA A 64 -13.29 3.73 -3.29
N LEU A 65 -12.77 2.50 -3.28
CA LEU A 65 -12.10 1.95 -2.12
C LEU A 65 -10.72 2.59 -1.94
N ASN A 66 -10.37 2.91 -0.70
CA ASN A 66 -9.06 3.45 -0.33
C ASN A 66 -8.56 2.80 0.96
N GLU A 67 -7.42 3.23 1.48
CA GLU A 67 -6.80 2.71 2.68
C GLU A 67 -7.67 2.85 3.95
N SER A 68 -8.66 3.75 3.93
CA SER A 68 -9.62 3.91 5.05
C SER A 68 -10.55 2.70 5.20
N GLY A 69 -10.77 1.93 4.13
CA GLY A 69 -11.71 0.81 4.12
C GLY A 69 -13.18 1.23 4.21
N VAL A 70 -13.50 2.48 3.83
CA VAL A 70 -14.86 3.04 3.87
C VAL A 70 -15.38 3.21 2.44
N LEU A 71 -16.61 2.75 2.19
CA LEU A 71 -17.34 2.94 0.94
C LEU A 71 -18.57 3.81 1.21
N LEU A 72 -18.61 5.02 0.64
CA LEU A 72 -19.73 5.96 0.82
C LEU A 72 -20.82 5.72 -0.24
N VAL A 73 -21.45 4.55 -0.21
CA VAL A 73 -22.56 4.23 -1.09
C VAL A 73 -23.87 4.60 -0.41
N ASN A 74 -24.61 5.55 -0.97
CA ASN A 74 -25.93 5.97 -0.50
C ASN A 74 -27.02 5.46 -1.45
N ALA A 75 -28.30 5.67 -1.10
CA ALA A 75 -29.41 5.21 -1.92
C ALA A 75 -29.38 5.74 -3.37
N THR A 76 -28.86 6.95 -3.58
CA THR A 76 -28.76 7.60 -4.89
C THR A 76 -27.60 7.03 -5.72
N THR A 77 -26.48 6.65 -5.08
CA THR A 77 -25.29 6.10 -5.77
C THR A 77 -25.27 4.57 -5.82
N GLN A 78 -26.14 3.89 -5.06
CA GLN A 78 -26.22 2.43 -5.02
C GLN A 78 -26.44 1.80 -6.40
N GLN A 79 -27.40 2.31 -7.18
CA GLN A 79 -27.66 1.76 -8.52
C GLN A 79 -26.47 1.93 -9.45
N GLN A 80 -25.77 3.06 -9.38
CA GLN A 80 -24.58 3.31 -10.18
C GLN A 80 -23.40 2.43 -9.74
N PHE A 81 -23.23 2.24 -8.43
CA PHE A 81 -22.17 1.42 -7.87
C PHE A 81 -22.36 -0.07 -8.16
N CYS A 82 -23.57 -0.60 -7.94
CA CYS A 82 -23.88 -2.02 -8.07
C CYS A 82 -24.32 -2.44 -9.47
N GLY A 83 -25.01 -1.58 -10.20
CA GLY A 83 -25.44 -1.83 -11.58
C GLY A 83 -24.38 -1.46 -12.62
N GLY A 84 -23.40 -0.63 -12.24
CA GLY A 84 -22.23 -0.30 -13.06
C GLY A 84 -21.06 -1.26 -12.84
N THR A 85 -19.87 -0.81 -13.23
CA THR A 85 -18.62 -1.59 -13.15
C THR A 85 -17.92 -1.49 -11.80
N CYS A 86 -18.31 -0.52 -10.96
CA CYS A 86 -17.63 -0.17 -9.72
C CYS A 86 -17.57 -1.29 -8.70
N ALA A 87 -18.70 -1.94 -8.37
CA ALA A 87 -18.69 -3.05 -7.42
C ALA A 87 -17.74 -4.17 -7.88
N ASN A 88 -17.78 -4.52 -9.17
CA ASN A 88 -16.89 -5.54 -9.73
C ASN A 88 -15.42 -5.09 -9.73
N GLN A 89 -15.14 -3.83 -10.06
CA GLN A 89 -13.79 -3.27 -10.02
C GLN A 89 -13.22 -3.29 -8.59
N THR A 90 -14.01 -2.87 -7.60
CA THR A 90 -13.60 -2.95 -6.19
C THR A 90 -13.34 -4.40 -5.76
N LEU A 91 -14.10 -5.38 -6.26
CA LEU A 91 -13.80 -6.80 -6.00
C LEU A 91 -12.49 -7.26 -6.64
N VAL A 92 -12.14 -6.72 -7.82
CA VAL A 92 -10.83 -6.97 -8.46
C VAL A 92 -9.70 -6.34 -7.67
N GLU A 93 -9.86 -5.11 -7.19
CA GLU A 93 -8.89 -4.44 -6.31
C GLU A 93 -8.66 -5.25 -5.03
N LEU A 94 -9.73 -5.71 -4.38
CA LEU A 94 -9.66 -6.58 -3.21
C LEU A 94 -8.94 -7.91 -3.49
N SER A 95 -9.13 -8.49 -4.68
CA SER A 95 -8.40 -9.69 -5.10
C SER A 95 -6.92 -9.41 -5.36
N CYS A 96 -6.56 -8.24 -5.90
CA CYS A 96 -5.17 -7.82 -6.03
C CYS A 96 -4.51 -7.72 -4.65
N ILE A 97 -5.17 -7.08 -3.69
CA ILE A 97 -4.69 -6.96 -2.31
C ILE A 97 -4.46 -8.34 -1.69
N SER A 98 -5.42 -9.27 -1.83
CA SER A 98 -5.30 -10.61 -1.23
C SER A 98 -4.14 -11.42 -1.79
N ASN A 99 -3.81 -11.23 -3.07
CA ASN A 99 -2.69 -11.89 -3.73
C ASN A 99 -1.34 -11.34 -3.25
N VAL A 100 -1.29 -10.07 -2.85
CA VAL A 100 -0.08 -9.42 -2.35
C VAL A 100 0.10 -9.64 -0.84
N LEU A 101 -0.97 -9.49 -0.06
CA LEU A 101 -0.97 -9.63 1.39
C LEU A 101 -2.31 -10.20 1.87
N ALA A 102 -2.36 -11.50 2.13
CA ALA A 102 -3.58 -12.20 2.55
C ALA A 102 -4.21 -11.62 3.83
N ASP A 103 -3.39 -11.26 4.82
CA ASP A 103 -3.82 -10.70 6.11
C ASP A 103 -3.89 -9.15 6.10
N PHE A 104 -4.17 -8.54 4.95
CA PHE A 104 -4.31 -7.09 4.85
C PHE A 104 -5.48 -6.59 5.70
N ARG A 105 -5.25 -5.48 6.40
CA ARG A 105 -6.26 -4.77 7.17
C ARG A 105 -6.26 -3.30 6.76
N PHE A 106 -7.46 -2.78 6.53
CA PHE A 106 -7.67 -1.35 6.32
C PHE A 106 -7.48 -0.56 7.62
N ASN A 107 -7.36 0.76 7.52
CA ASN A 107 -7.18 1.63 8.69
C ASN A 107 -8.35 1.56 9.69
N ASN A 108 -9.54 1.14 9.24
CA ASN A 108 -10.70 0.89 10.10
C ASN A 108 -10.75 -0.53 10.68
N ASP A 109 -9.63 -1.27 10.65
CA ASP A 109 -9.49 -2.67 11.08
C ASP A 109 -10.30 -3.70 10.27
N ALA A 110 -11.00 -3.29 9.21
CA ALA A 110 -11.72 -4.22 8.34
C ALA A 110 -10.74 -5.15 7.59
N THR A 111 -11.14 -6.41 7.43
CA THR A 111 -10.46 -7.37 6.54
C THR A 111 -11.01 -7.25 5.12
N ILE A 112 -10.27 -7.80 4.15
CA ILE A 112 -10.72 -7.95 2.76
C ILE A 112 -12.11 -8.61 2.70
N THR A 113 -12.32 -9.65 3.51
CA THR A 113 -13.61 -10.35 3.61
C THR A 113 -14.72 -9.44 4.11
N ASN A 114 -14.47 -8.63 5.15
CA ASN A 114 -15.51 -7.73 5.67
C ASN A 114 -15.98 -6.72 4.61
N VAL A 115 -15.06 -6.19 3.81
CA VAL A 115 -15.40 -5.25 2.74
C VAL A 115 -16.14 -5.96 1.60
N LYS A 116 -15.69 -7.16 1.22
CA LYS A 116 -16.37 -7.98 0.21
C LYS A 116 -17.81 -8.31 0.60
N ASP A 117 -18.03 -8.74 1.85
CA ASP A 117 -19.35 -9.05 2.38
C ASP A 117 -20.24 -7.80 2.40
N ALA A 118 -19.70 -6.64 2.76
CA ALA A 118 -20.41 -5.37 2.75
C ALA A 118 -20.85 -4.96 1.33
N ILE A 119 -20.01 -5.18 0.31
CA ILE A 119 -20.36 -4.93 -1.10
C ILE A 119 -21.47 -5.89 -1.55
N GLN A 120 -21.33 -7.19 -1.27
CA GLN A 120 -22.31 -8.20 -1.67
C GLN A 120 -23.68 -7.97 -1.01
N SER A 121 -23.68 -7.74 0.31
CA SER A 121 -24.88 -7.39 1.07
C SER A 121 -25.47 -6.06 0.60
N GLY A 122 -24.62 -5.04 0.40
CA GLY A 122 -25.05 -3.71 -0.04
C GLY A 122 -25.69 -3.71 -1.40
N CYS A 123 -25.17 -4.49 -2.35
CA CYS A 123 -25.78 -4.62 -3.66
C CYS A 123 -27.06 -5.46 -3.67
N ALA A 124 -27.18 -6.45 -2.78
CA ALA A 124 -28.39 -7.26 -2.67
C ALA A 124 -29.54 -6.56 -1.91
N THR A 125 -29.21 -5.80 -0.86
CA THR A 125 -30.19 -5.28 0.11
C THR A 125 -30.23 -3.75 0.23
N GLY A 126 -29.23 -3.05 -0.32
CA GLY A 126 -29.00 -1.62 -0.08
C GLY A 126 -28.26 -1.29 1.21
N ASN A 127 -27.87 -2.29 2.00
CA ASN A 127 -27.15 -2.10 3.26
C ASN A 127 -25.64 -2.36 3.10
N PHE A 128 -24.84 -1.29 3.03
CA PHE A 128 -23.37 -1.32 2.87
C PHE A 128 -22.60 -1.34 4.20
N THR A 129 -23.20 -1.85 5.28
CA THR A 129 -22.53 -1.88 6.59
C THR A 129 -21.32 -2.81 6.57
N VAL A 130 -20.13 -2.24 6.81
CA VAL A 130 -18.89 -3.01 7.03
C VAL A 130 -18.88 -3.54 8.46
N ASN A 131 -19.16 -4.84 8.62
CA ASN A 131 -19.11 -5.50 9.91
C ASN A 131 -17.67 -5.90 10.23
N VAL A 132 -16.96 -5.07 11.00
CA VAL A 132 -15.63 -5.40 11.51
C VAL A 132 -15.79 -6.36 12.69
N SER A 133 -15.85 -7.66 12.40
CA SER A 133 -15.69 -8.66 13.46
C SER A 133 -14.27 -8.51 13.99
N LYS A 134 -14.13 -8.05 15.24
CA LYS A 134 -12.87 -8.14 15.97
C LYS A 134 -12.59 -9.61 16.26
N ASN A 135 -12.25 -10.38 15.23
CA ASN A 135 -11.67 -11.71 15.41
C ASN A 135 -10.21 -11.52 15.84
N GLY A 136 -10.06 -10.94 17.03
CA GLY A 136 -8.81 -10.83 17.76
C GLY A 136 -8.58 -12.12 18.51
N ALA A 137 -8.30 -13.20 17.78
CA ALA A 137 -7.61 -14.34 18.37
C ALA A 137 -6.14 -14.21 17.94
N ASN A 138 -5.28 -13.96 18.93
CA ASN A 138 -3.81 -13.98 18.90
C ASN A 138 -3.06 -13.06 17.90
N SER A 139 -3.07 -11.74 18.12
CA SER A 139 -1.93 -10.90 17.72
C SER A 139 -1.36 -10.17 18.92
N TRP A 140 -0.68 -10.93 19.77
CA TRP A 140 0.37 -10.34 20.60
C TRP A 140 1.48 -9.88 19.65
N ARG A 141 1.48 -8.60 19.27
CA ARG A 141 2.69 -7.97 18.71
C ARG A 141 3.68 -7.83 19.88
N VAL A 142 4.30 -8.95 20.26
CA VAL A 142 5.46 -8.94 21.13
C VAL A 142 6.53 -8.19 20.35
N TYR A 143 6.86 -6.97 20.78
CA TYR A 143 8.11 -6.34 20.41
C TYR A 143 9.22 -7.27 20.88
N GLN A 144 9.70 -8.14 19.99
CA GLN A 144 10.86 -8.99 20.22
C GLN A 144 12.14 -8.14 20.05
N GLY A 145 12.19 -7.00 20.74
CA GLY A 145 13.43 -6.31 21.05
C GLY A 145 13.93 -6.89 22.36
N SER A 146 14.86 -7.84 22.26
CA SER A 146 15.54 -8.47 23.39
C SER A 146 16.22 -7.40 24.27
N SER A 147 15.47 -6.89 25.24
CA SER A 147 15.85 -5.78 26.11
C SER A 147 16.68 -6.25 27.31
N TRP A 148 17.76 -6.99 27.01
CA TRP A 148 18.79 -7.30 28.01
C TRP A 148 19.64 -6.05 28.33
N LEU A 149 19.58 -5.03 27.47
CA LEU A 149 20.31 -3.78 27.62
C LEU A 149 19.76 -2.87 28.74
N PHE A 150 18.47 -2.97 29.08
CA PHE A 150 17.88 -2.13 30.14
C PHE A 150 18.31 -2.55 31.55
N LEU A 151 18.63 -3.83 31.78
CA LEU A 151 19.06 -4.32 33.09
C LEU A 151 20.50 -3.92 33.43
N ILE A 152 21.36 -3.74 32.42
CA ILE A 152 22.75 -3.32 32.63
C ILE A 152 22.82 -1.86 33.10
N ILE A 153 21.94 -0.99 32.61
CA ILE A 153 21.93 0.43 32.99
C ILE A 153 21.55 0.61 34.47
N ILE A 154 20.58 -0.17 34.99
CA ILE A 154 20.15 -0.04 36.39
C ILE A 154 21.24 -0.51 37.38
N ALA A 155 22.03 -1.54 37.01
CA ALA A 155 23.11 -2.04 37.86
C ALA A 155 24.31 -1.09 37.95
N VAL A 156 24.54 -0.25 36.93
CA VAL A 156 25.67 0.69 36.89
C VAL A 156 25.37 1.98 37.68
N PHE A 157 24.10 2.41 37.74
CA PHE A 157 23.72 3.68 38.40
C PHE A 157 23.25 3.53 39.86
N THR A 158 23.02 2.31 40.35
CA THR A 158 22.54 2.09 41.74
C THR A 158 23.58 2.18 42.87
N PRO A 159 24.93 2.20 42.68
CA PRO A 159 25.81 2.30 43.83
C PRO A 159 26.04 3.75 44.32
N ILE A 160 25.52 4.79 43.65
CA ILE A 160 25.90 6.19 43.98
C ILE A 160 25.00 6.84 45.05
N MET A 161 23.87 6.23 45.43
CA MET A 161 22.94 6.82 46.42
C MET A 161 23.03 6.21 47.83
N TYR A 162 23.89 5.21 48.05
CA TYR A 162 24.08 4.54 49.35
C TYR A 162 25.48 4.78 49.94
N THR A 163 25.96 6.02 49.95
CA THR A 163 27.04 6.43 50.87
C THR A 163 26.71 7.80 51.45
N SER A 164 25.77 7.81 52.40
CA SER A 164 25.66 8.88 53.39
C SER A 164 26.33 8.40 54.68
N THR A 165 27.54 8.90 54.93
CA THR A 165 28.16 8.99 56.26
C THR A 165 28.89 10.32 56.32
#